data_AF-A0A0K8UQU8-F1
#
_entry.id   AF-A0A0K8UQU8-F1
#
_cell.length_a   1.000
_cell.length_b   1.000
_cell.length_c   1.000
_cell.angle_alpha   90.00
_cell.angle_beta   90.00
_cell.angle_gamma   90.00
#
_symmetry.space_group_name_H-M   'P 1'
#
loop_
_entity.id
_entity.type
_entity.pdbx_description
1 polymer ?
#
loop_
_entity_poly.entity_id
_entity_poly.type
_entity_poly.pdbx_seq_one_letter_code
_entity_poly.pdbx_strand_id
1 'polypeptide(L)'
;MSKEDLIQICGLADGIRMFNILRAKAIAPRLTLYVSLDGNSYNAIYLLSNTSKELMQKLCKMPGFYEMIANGNTNGALENGSIYNSFSIHSKYSGSGSNIFNDSTKNFIFLAGPSGVHVNVTDEVLNNEVRDGSLYALEVQNGKVVMKLINKNDN
;
A
#
# COMPACT_ATOMS: atom_id res chain seq x y z
N MET A 1 -33.88 1.87 -15.60
CA MET A 1 -33.66 0.66 -16.40
C MET A 1 -33.73 -0.54 -15.45
N SER A 2 -34.70 -1.43 -15.69
CA SER A 2 -34.92 -2.65 -14.92
C SER A 2 -33.99 -3.77 -15.36
N LYS A 3 -33.88 -4.85 -14.58
CA LYS A 3 -33.10 -6.03 -14.99
C LYS A 3 -33.68 -6.64 -16.27
N GLU A 4 -34.99 -6.60 -16.40
CA GLU A 4 -35.78 -7.13 -17.52
C GLU A 4 -35.52 -6.31 -18.79
N ASP A 5 -35.44 -4.98 -18.69
CA ASP A 5 -35.06 -4.10 -19.81
C ASP A 5 -33.68 -4.49 -20.36
N LEU A 6 -32.71 -4.73 -19.47
CA LEU A 6 -31.35 -5.15 -19.84
C LEU A 6 -31.30 -6.55 -20.45
N ILE A 7 -32.07 -7.50 -19.93
CA ILE A 7 -32.16 -8.86 -20.50
C ILE A 7 -32.79 -8.81 -21.90
N GLN A 8 -33.78 -7.96 -22.12
CA GLN A 8 -34.45 -7.84 -23.42
C GLN A 8 -33.54 -7.23 -24.48
N ILE A 9 -32.67 -6.28 -24.10
CA ILE A 9 -31.73 -5.63 -25.02
C ILE A 9 -30.49 -6.50 -25.27
N CYS A 10 -29.92 -7.10 -24.22
CA CYS A 10 -28.60 -7.72 -24.25
C CYS A 10 -28.63 -9.25 -24.25
N GLY A 11 -29.79 -9.88 -24.01
CA GLY A 11 -29.92 -11.32 -23.78
C GLY A 11 -29.76 -11.71 -22.30
N LEU A 12 -30.14 -12.94 -21.94
CA LEU A 12 -30.22 -13.39 -20.53
C LEU A 12 -28.88 -13.28 -19.79
N ALA A 13 -27.80 -13.82 -20.36
CA ALA A 13 -26.51 -13.84 -19.70
C ALA A 13 -25.89 -12.43 -19.60
N ASP A 14 -25.85 -11.69 -20.70
CA ASP A 14 -25.25 -10.35 -20.75
C ASP A 14 -26.10 -9.31 -20.03
N GLY A 15 -27.43 -9.41 -20.08
CA GLY A 15 -28.34 -8.54 -19.33
C GLY A 15 -28.19 -8.70 -17.82
N ILE A 16 -28.05 -9.94 -17.31
CA ILE A 16 -27.75 -10.19 -15.89
C ILE A 16 -26.38 -9.62 -15.52
N ARG A 17 -25.35 -9.85 -16.34
CA ARG A 17 -24.00 -9.34 -16.11
C ARG A 17 -23.99 -7.80 -16.06
N MET A 18 -24.63 -7.15 -17.02
CA MET A 18 -24.68 -5.68 -17.13
C MET A 18 -25.53 -5.07 -16.01
N PHE A 19 -26.65 -5.69 -15.62
CA PHE A 19 -27.44 -5.24 -14.47
C PHE A 19 -26.63 -5.27 -13.18
N ASN A 20 -25.85 -6.34 -12.96
CA ASN A 20 -24.97 -6.45 -11.81
C ASN A 20 -23.80 -5.45 -11.85
N ILE A 21 -23.21 -5.20 -13.03
CA ILE A 21 -22.16 -4.18 -13.21
C ILE A 21 -22.71 -2.79 -12.88
N LEU A 22 -23.87 -2.43 -13.42
CA LEU A 22 -24.47 -1.10 -13.21
C LEU A 22 -24.91 -0.86 -11.76
N ARG A 23 -25.25 -1.92 -11.03
CA ARG A 23 -25.59 -1.87 -9.61
C ARG A 23 -24.43 -2.22 -8.68
N ALA A 24 -23.25 -2.55 -9.20
CA ALA A 24 -22.10 -2.83 -8.38
C ALA A 24 -21.76 -1.57 -7.59
N LYS A 25 -21.76 -1.68 -6.26
CA LYS A 25 -21.23 -0.61 -5.41
C LYS A 25 -19.72 -0.58 -5.60
N ALA A 26 -19.15 0.62 -5.69
CA ALA A 26 -17.71 0.79 -5.61
C ALA A 26 -17.21 0.12 -4.32
N ILE A 27 -16.17 -0.70 -4.44
CA ILE A 27 -15.56 -1.35 -3.27
C ILE A 27 -14.84 -0.25 -2.50
N ALA A 28 -15.41 0.14 -1.35
CA ALA A 28 -14.76 1.09 -0.46
C ALA A 28 -13.49 0.47 0.12
N PRO A 29 -12.41 1.24 0.29
CA PRO A 29 -11.22 0.77 0.98
C PRO A 29 -11.55 0.37 2.41
N ARG A 30 -10.93 -0.71 2.88
CA ARG A 30 -11.06 -1.22 4.24
C ARG A 30 -10.18 -0.44 5.22
N LEU A 31 -9.11 0.17 4.72
CA LEU A 31 -8.24 1.04 5.50
C LEU A 31 -7.66 2.14 4.60
N THR A 32 -7.76 3.38 5.03
CA THR A 32 -7.14 4.55 4.41
C THR A 32 -6.04 5.07 5.33
N LEU A 33 -4.83 5.23 4.80
CA LEU A 33 -3.71 5.85 5.50
C LEU A 33 -3.20 7.05 4.72
N TYR A 34 -2.64 8.04 5.41
CA TYR A 34 -1.96 9.17 4.80
C TYR A 34 -0.48 9.10 5.17
N VAL A 35 0.39 9.00 4.17
CA VAL A 35 1.84 8.87 4.39
C VAL A 35 2.59 10.05 3.77
N SER A 36 3.60 10.55 4.46
CA SER A 36 4.45 11.64 3.98
C SER A 36 5.92 11.25 3.96
N LEU A 37 6.64 11.69 2.93
CA LEU A 37 8.10 11.54 2.81
C LEU A 37 8.85 12.75 3.37
N ASP A 38 8.22 13.92 3.32
CA ASP A 38 8.82 15.24 3.58
C ASP A 38 8.20 15.94 4.82
N GLY A 39 7.22 15.31 5.47
CA GLY A 39 6.45 15.84 6.59
C GLY A 39 5.32 16.81 6.20
N ASN A 40 5.35 17.33 4.98
CA ASN A 40 4.48 18.42 4.53
C ASN A 40 3.43 17.97 3.51
N SER A 41 3.77 16.97 2.70
CA SER A 41 2.91 16.45 1.63
C SER A 41 2.49 15.01 1.96
N TYR A 42 1.18 14.75 1.98
CA TYR A 42 0.63 13.44 2.34
C TYR A 42 0.01 12.76 1.12
N ASN A 43 0.41 11.52 0.88
CA ASN A 43 -0.18 10.63 -0.12
C ASN A 43 -1.17 9.69 0.55
N ALA A 44 -2.38 9.60 0.01
CA ALA A 44 -3.38 8.64 0.48
C ALA A 44 -3.06 7.23 -0.04
N ILE A 45 -3.00 6.26 0.86
CA ILE A 45 -2.86 4.83 0.58
C ILE A 45 -4.15 4.14 1.02
N TYR A 46 -4.85 3.56 0.05
CA TYR A 46 -6.08 2.83 0.25
C TYR A 46 -5.83 1.34 0.24
N LEU A 47 -6.10 0.60 1.31
CA LEU A 47 -6.00 -0.86 1.33
C LEU A 47 -7.40 -1.48 1.19
N LEU A 48 -7.57 -2.40 0.24
CA LEU A 48 -8.80 -3.15 0.01
C LEU A 48 -8.82 -4.46 0.77
N SER A 49 -7.64 -5.04 1.04
CA SER A 49 -7.49 -6.35 1.69
C SER A 49 -6.86 -6.27 3.09
N ASN A 50 -6.35 -5.09 3.48
CA ASN A 50 -5.62 -4.86 4.74
C ASN A 50 -4.44 -5.83 4.93
N THR A 51 -3.69 -6.09 3.86
CA THR A 51 -2.51 -6.95 3.90
C THR A 51 -1.23 -6.13 3.84
N SER A 52 -0.21 -6.61 4.54
CA SER A 52 1.15 -6.09 4.51
C SER A 52 1.73 -6.04 3.10
N LYS A 53 1.43 -7.08 2.29
CA LYS A 53 1.80 -7.14 0.87
C LYS A 53 1.18 -6.00 0.07
N GLU A 54 -0.11 -5.71 0.27
CA GLU A 54 -0.79 -4.60 -0.42
C GLU A 54 -0.19 -3.24 -0.04
N LEU A 55 0.08 -3.02 1.25
CA LEU A 55 0.73 -1.81 1.73
C LEU A 55 2.10 -1.62 1.07
N MET A 56 2.91 -2.67 1.06
CA MET A 56 4.24 -2.67 0.46
C MET A 56 4.20 -2.37 -1.04
N GLN A 57 3.27 -2.99 -1.77
CA GLN A 57 3.05 -2.71 -3.18
C GLN A 57 2.70 -1.24 -3.46
N LYS A 58 1.87 -0.63 -2.61
CA LYS A 58 1.43 0.76 -2.80
C LYS A 58 2.52 1.76 -2.43
N LEU A 59 3.27 1.52 -1.35
CA LEU A 59 4.41 2.35 -0.98
C LEU A 59 5.50 2.35 -2.06
N CYS A 60 5.83 1.19 -2.61
CA CYS A 60 6.85 1.09 -3.67
C CYS A 60 6.47 1.80 -4.97
N LYS A 61 5.18 1.99 -5.23
CA LYS A 61 4.67 2.73 -6.40
C LYS A 61 4.56 4.23 -6.14
N MET A 62 4.78 4.69 -4.91
CA MET A 62 4.66 6.08 -4.54
C MET A 62 5.85 6.89 -5.10
N PRO A 63 5.62 8.06 -5.72
CA PRO A 63 6.68 8.94 -6.17
C PRO A 63 7.62 9.33 -5.02
N GLY A 64 8.93 9.40 -5.29
CA GLY A 64 9.96 9.76 -4.30
C GLY A 64 10.31 8.66 -3.29
N PHE A 65 9.56 7.55 -3.24
CA PHE A 65 9.82 6.48 -2.28
C PHE A 65 11.19 5.80 -2.48
N TYR A 66 11.57 5.54 -3.73
CA TYR A 66 12.86 4.91 -4.04
C TYR A 66 14.04 5.84 -3.68
N GLU A 67 13.90 7.13 -3.93
CA GLU A 67 14.90 8.14 -3.58
C GLU A 67 15.08 8.24 -2.06
N MET A 68 13.98 8.22 -1.29
CA MET A 68 14.03 8.16 0.17
C MET A 68 14.84 6.94 0.66
N ILE A 69 14.61 5.76 0.09
CA ILE A 69 15.36 4.53 0.46
C ILE A 69 16.84 4.62 0.06
N ALA A 70 17.14 5.17 -1.12
CA ALA A 70 18.52 5.33 -1.58
C ALA A 70 19.30 6.31 -0.68
N ASN A 71 18.68 7.43 -0.31
CA ASN A 71 19.31 8.50 0.48
C ASN A 71 19.45 8.14 1.97
N GLY A 72 18.52 7.36 2.53
CA GLY A 72 18.57 6.91 3.92
C GLY A 72 19.64 5.84 4.23
N ASN A 73 20.40 5.40 3.22
CA ASN A 73 21.30 4.24 3.32
C ASN A 73 22.80 4.58 3.36
N THR A 74 23.18 5.84 3.62
CA THR A 74 24.57 6.32 3.56
C THR A 74 25.50 5.80 4.67
N ASN A 75 25.03 4.97 5.61
CA ASN A 75 25.85 4.44 6.72
C ASN A 75 25.71 2.92 6.99
N GLY A 76 25.16 2.14 6.05
CA GLY A 76 25.01 0.69 6.21
C GLY A 76 25.33 -0.06 4.94
N ALA A 77 26.54 -0.62 4.86
CA ALA A 77 26.88 -1.60 3.83
C ALA A 77 25.90 -2.77 3.91
N LEU A 78 25.11 -2.97 2.86
CA LEU A 78 24.20 -4.10 2.76
C LEU A 78 25.00 -5.30 2.25
N GLU A 79 25.32 -6.23 3.15
CA GLU A 79 25.51 -7.61 2.73
C GLU A 79 24.16 -8.07 2.14
N ASN A 80 24.19 -8.43 0.85
CA ASN A 80 23.07 -8.95 0.05
C ASN A 80 22.18 -7.91 -0.67
N GLY A 81 22.65 -7.43 -1.83
CA GLY A 81 21.98 -6.55 -2.79
C GLY A 81 20.72 -7.11 -3.48
N SER A 82 19.89 -7.91 -2.79
CA SER A 82 18.68 -8.50 -3.35
C SER A 82 17.47 -7.55 -3.37
N ILE A 83 17.41 -6.57 -2.46
CA ILE A 83 16.25 -5.65 -2.36
C ILE A 83 16.18 -4.77 -3.62
N TYR A 84 17.28 -4.11 -3.98
CA TYR A 84 17.32 -3.25 -5.18
C TYR A 84 17.08 -4.02 -6.48
N ASN A 85 17.54 -5.27 -6.58
CA ASN A 85 17.40 -6.07 -7.81
C ASN A 85 15.97 -6.59 -8.04
N SER A 86 15.19 -6.78 -6.97
CA SER A 86 13.75 -7.12 -7.08
C SER A 86 12.88 -5.89 -7.40
N PHE A 87 13.28 -4.69 -6.96
CA PHE A 87 12.50 -3.47 -7.13
C PHE A 87 12.75 -2.73 -8.46
N SER A 88 13.87 -2.98 -9.13
CA SER A 88 14.30 -2.26 -10.34
C SER A 88 13.86 -2.88 -11.68
N ILE A 89 13.24 -4.06 -11.69
CA ILE A 89 12.84 -4.76 -12.93
C ILE A 89 11.32 -4.70 -13.18
N HIS A 90 10.61 -3.57 -12.98
CA HIS A 90 9.25 -3.49 -13.54
C HIS A 90 8.72 -2.08 -13.86
N SER A 91 9.31 -1.45 -14.86
CA SER A 91 8.62 -0.50 -15.75
C SER A 91 8.99 -0.95 -17.16
N LYS A 92 8.10 -1.37 -18.07
CA LYS A 92 7.04 -0.58 -18.71
C LYS A 92 5.83 -1.42 -19.19
N TYR A 93 5.71 -2.68 -18.75
CA TYR A 93 4.75 -3.66 -19.31
C TYR A 93 3.91 -4.45 -18.30
N SER A 94 3.97 -4.17 -16.99
CA SER A 94 3.10 -4.86 -16.02
C SER A 94 1.70 -4.27 -16.04
N GLY A 95 0.76 -5.00 -16.66
CA GLY A 95 -0.66 -4.79 -16.42
C GLY A 95 -1.00 -4.89 -14.93
N SER A 96 -2.07 -4.20 -14.54
CA SER A 96 -2.55 -3.96 -13.16
C SER A 96 -2.85 -5.20 -12.29
N GLY A 97 -2.50 -6.41 -12.72
CA GLY A 97 -2.80 -7.68 -12.03
C GLY A 97 -1.60 -8.59 -11.74
N SER A 98 -0.36 -8.15 -11.96
CA SER A 98 0.82 -8.99 -11.74
C SER A 98 1.32 -8.86 -10.29
N ASN A 99 1.00 -9.85 -9.46
CA ASN A 99 1.48 -10.01 -8.08
C ASN A 99 2.95 -10.42 -8.04
N ILE A 100 3.85 -9.60 -8.57
CA ILE A 100 5.31 -9.84 -8.56
C ILE A 100 5.93 -9.33 -7.25
N PHE A 101 5.25 -9.55 -6.13
CA PHE A 101 5.95 -9.62 -4.86
C PHE A 101 6.23 -11.08 -4.63
N ASN A 102 7.48 -11.48 -4.86
CA ASN A 102 7.95 -12.82 -4.56
C ASN A 102 7.63 -13.12 -3.09
N ASP A 103 7.03 -14.27 -2.80
CA ASP A 103 6.66 -14.68 -1.44
C ASP A 103 7.88 -14.72 -0.49
N SER A 104 9.08 -14.77 -1.07
CA SER A 104 10.37 -14.69 -0.37
C SER A 104 10.83 -13.27 -0.01
N THR A 105 10.14 -12.21 -0.43
CA THR A 105 10.50 -10.83 -0.06
C THR A 105 10.13 -10.56 1.39
N LYS A 106 11.16 -10.38 2.22
CA LYS A 106 10.98 -10.02 3.63
C LYS A 106 10.29 -8.66 3.72
N ASN A 107 9.28 -8.58 4.58
CA ASN A 107 8.63 -7.32 4.92
C ASN A 107 9.68 -6.36 5.53
N PHE A 108 9.78 -5.16 4.96
CA PHE A 108 10.74 -4.14 5.36
C PHE A 108 10.06 -2.88 5.94
N ILE A 109 8.75 -2.96 6.19
CA ILE A 109 7.93 -1.86 6.72
C ILE A 109 7.65 -2.11 8.18
N PHE A 110 7.91 -1.09 9.00
CA PHE A 110 7.79 -1.15 10.45
C PHE A 110 7.00 0.05 10.95
N LEU A 111 6.24 -0.12 12.03
CA LEU A 111 5.70 0.98 12.83
C LEU A 111 6.72 1.37 13.89
N ALA A 112 6.84 2.67 14.15
CA ALA A 112 7.59 3.16 15.30
C ALA A 112 6.84 2.84 16.59
N GLY A 113 7.49 2.07 17.46
CA GLY A 113 7.04 1.76 18.81
C GLY A 113 7.75 2.61 19.87
N PRO A 114 7.42 2.41 21.16
CA PRO A 114 8.10 3.08 22.26
C PRO A 114 9.58 2.71 22.32
N SER A 115 10.39 3.60 22.89
CA SER A 115 11.82 3.36 23.16
C SER A 115 12.65 2.97 21.91
N GLY A 116 12.25 3.41 20.72
CA GLY A 116 12.96 3.10 19.47
C GLY A 116 12.74 1.67 18.96
N VAL A 117 11.76 0.94 19.49
CA VAL A 117 11.39 -0.39 18.98
C VAL A 117 10.70 -0.23 17.62
N HIS A 118 10.98 -1.16 16.70
CA HIS A 118 10.32 -1.24 15.40
C HIS A 118 9.41 -2.46 15.35
N VAL A 119 8.11 -2.21 15.16
CA VAL A 119 7.09 -3.27 15.09
C VAL A 119 6.89 -3.65 13.62
N ASN A 120 7.14 -4.92 13.27
CA ASN A 120 6.93 -5.40 11.90
C ASN A 120 5.46 -5.28 11.51
N VAL A 121 5.17 -4.68 10.34
CA VAL A 121 3.78 -4.45 9.92
C VAL A 121 3.22 -5.71 9.27
N THR A 122 2.59 -6.57 10.08
CA THR A 122 1.84 -7.75 9.61
C THR A 122 0.40 -7.39 9.26
N ASP A 123 -0.32 -8.33 8.62
CA ASP A 123 -1.75 -8.19 8.34
C ASP A 123 -2.54 -7.99 9.66
N GLU A 124 -2.17 -8.70 10.72
CA GLU A 124 -2.80 -8.53 12.05
C GLU A 124 -2.55 -7.14 12.63
N VAL A 125 -1.33 -6.62 12.50
CA VAL A 125 -1.00 -5.26 12.97
C VAL A 125 -1.81 -4.21 12.20
N LEU A 126 -1.95 -4.36 10.87
CA LEU A 126 -2.77 -3.48 10.05
C LEU A 126 -4.24 -3.48 10.46
N ASN A 127 -4.78 -4.63 10.84
CA ASN A 127 -6.19 -4.75 11.19
C ASN A 127 -6.50 -4.33 12.63
N ASN A 128 -5.54 -4.38 13.55
CA ASN A 128 -5.77 -4.13 14.97
C ASN A 128 -5.20 -2.80 15.49
N GLU A 129 -4.03 -2.38 14.99
CA GLU A 129 -3.30 -1.23 15.55
C GLU A 129 -3.42 0.03 14.68
N VAL A 130 -3.62 -0.13 13.37
CA VAL A 130 -3.67 0.99 12.43
C VAL A 130 -5.10 1.49 12.28
N ARG A 131 -5.29 2.79 12.55
CA ARG A 131 -6.61 3.44 12.48
C ARG A 131 -6.87 4.00 11.10
N ASP A 132 -8.13 3.96 10.66
CA ASP A 132 -8.56 4.60 9.42
C ASP A 132 -8.35 6.12 9.50
N GLY A 133 -7.79 6.69 8.43
CA GLY A 133 -7.44 8.11 8.32
C GLY A 133 -6.20 8.54 9.12
N SER A 134 -5.41 7.60 9.65
CA SER A 134 -4.18 7.92 10.38
C SER A 134 -3.08 8.49 9.47
N LEU A 135 -2.26 9.37 10.04
CA LEU A 135 -1.17 10.07 9.37
C LEU A 135 0.18 9.50 9.81
N TYR A 136 1.07 9.23 8.86
CA TYR A 136 2.41 8.71 9.13
C TYR A 136 3.49 9.48 8.38
N ALA A 137 4.58 9.83 9.08
CA ALA A 137 5.84 10.16 8.45
C ALA A 137 6.59 8.87 8.11
N LEU A 138 7.13 8.78 6.90
CA LEU A 138 8.02 7.71 6.49
C LEU A 138 9.47 8.13 6.72
N GLU A 139 10.21 7.27 7.38
CA GLU A 139 11.65 7.43 7.57
C GLU A 139 12.38 6.15 7.20
N VAL A 140 13.63 6.30 6.77
CA VAL A 140 14.50 5.15 6.50
C VAL A 140 15.52 5.05 7.60
N GLN A 141 15.52 3.93 8.31
CA GLN A 141 16.44 3.66 9.42
C GLN A 141 17.06 2.28 9.23
N ASN A 142 18.38 2.22 9.03
CA ASN A 142 19.14 0.97 8.82
C ASN A 142 18.53 0.07 7.72
N GLY A 143 18.16 0.65 6.58
CA GLY A 143 17.55 -0.07 5.46
C GLY A 143 16.09 -0.52 5.70
N LYS A 144 15.46 -0.09 6.79
CA LYS A 144 14.04 -0.33 7.11
C LYS A 144 13.23 0.92 6.84
N VAL A 145 12.01 0.76 6.34
CA VAL A 145 11.04 1.87 6.25
C VAL A 145 10.21 1.88 7.52
N VAL A 146 10.32 2.96 8.29
CA VAL A 146 9.64 3.15 9.56
C VAL A 146 8.54 4.19 9.40
N MET A 147 7.31 3.79 9.72
CA MET A 147 6.12 4.62 9.78
C MET A 147 5.97 5.19 11.18
N LYS A 148 6.20 6.49 11.33
CA LYS A 148 5.99 7.23 12.58
C LYS A 148 4.61 7.87 12.58
N LEU A 149 3.76 7.48 13.52
CA LEU A 149 2.43 8.06 13.67
C LEU A 149 2.56 9.55 14.00
N ILE A 150 1.86 10.37 13.24
CA ILE A 150 1.74 11.80 13.49
C ILE A 150 0.42 11.99 14.21
N ASN A 151 0.51 12.23 15.51
CA ASN A 151 -0.65 12.64 16.28
C ASN A 151 -0.97 14.08 15.89
N LYS A 152 -2.21 14.34 15.48
CA LYS A 152 -2.80 15.68 15.61
C LYS A 152 -2.93 15.97 17.10
N ASN A 153 -1.82 16.26 17.77
CA ASN A 153 -1.87 17.04 18.98
C ASN A 153 -1.71 18.48 18.52
N ASP A 154 -2.76 19.24 18.79
CA ASP A 154 -3.00 20.60 18.35
C ASP A 154 -1.84 21.56 18.68
N ASN A 155 -1.79 22.64 17.89
CA ASN A 155 -1.07 23.92 18.09
C ASN A 155 -0.56 24.22 19.50
#